data_AF-A0A1A8ARQ7-F1
#
_entry.id   AF-A0A1A8ARQ7-F1
#
_cell.length_a   1.000
_cell.length_b   1.000
_cell.length_c   1.000
_cell.angle_alpha   90.00
_cell.angle_beta   90.00
_cell.angle_gamma   90.00
#
_symmetry.space_group_name_H-M   'P 1'
#
loop_
_entity.id
_entity.type
_entity.pdbx_description
1 polymer ?
#
loop_
_entity_poly.entity_id
_entity_poly.type
_entity_poly.pdbx_seq_one_letter_code
_entity_poly.pdbx_strand_id
1 'polypeptide(L)'
;MVQASTSESIVLGPHKPNEAQETDLHRSELRSPESKLKEITVSFVRRTKIHGLKFIFCPTKSRPQQIIWSLAFCLCISLLCTWSWNRILYLSSYPAITKIYMVWAHNMSFPAVTFCNKNVFRVSTLTKEDLYHSGYWMDLLYSNHTVIKRSMSILKDSHKPALLSLLDFQNYTPPSDYRVNTTEMMGRLGHQLEDMLLECRFRGDGCTHKNFSTIYTRYGKC
;
A
#
# COMPACT_ATOMS: atom_id res chain seq x y z
N MET A 1 -4.94 -65.32 -22.98
CA MET A 1 -4.08 -65.45 -24.18
C MET A 1 -2.64 -65.36 -23.67
N VAL A 2 -1.98 -66.40 -23.16
CA VAL A 2 -1.78 -67.79 -23.59
C VAL A 2 -1.12 -67.91 -24.97
N GLN A 3 -0.05 -68.71 -24.95
CA GLN A 3 0.84 -69.27 -25.99
C GLN A 3 2.03 -68.44 -26.45
N ALA A 4 3.22 -69.00 -26.67
CA ALA A 4 3.91 -70.20 -26.16
C ALA A 4 5.33 -70.20 -26.75
N SER A 5 6.23 -70.89 -26.03
CA SER A 5 7.62 -71.21 -26.35
C SER A 5 7.78 -72.07 -27.61
N THR A 6 8.92 -71.94 -28.29
CA THR A 6 9.62 -73.07 -28.90
C THR A 6 11.13 -72.93 -28.73
N SER A 7 11.71 -73.97 -28.14
CA SER A 7 13.12 -74.24 -27.92
C SER A 7 13.59 -75.36 -28.84
N GLU A 8 14.83 -75.31 -29.35
CA GLU A 8 15.66 -76.43 -29.85
C GLU A 8 17.02 -75.83 -30.25
N SER A 9 18.19 -76.47 -30.24
CA SER A 9 18.80 -77.58 -29.51
C SER A 9 20.29 -77.60 -29.92
N ILE A 10 21.12 -78.18 -29.06
CA ILE A 10 22.60 -78.20 -29.02
C ILE A 10 23.25 -79.01 -30.15
N VAL A 11 24.44 -78.60 -30.66
CA VAL A 11 25.53 -79.51 -31.10
C VAL A 11 26.91 -78.89 -30.80
N LEU A 12 27.82 -79.72 -30.29
CA LEU A 12 29.20 -79.47 -29.85
C LEU A 12 30.22 -79.98 -30.91
N GLY A 13 31.37 -79.31 -31.09
CA GLY A 13 32.54 -79.83 -31.82
C GLY A 13 33.73 -78.83 -31.85
N PRO A 14 35.01 -79.26 -31.95
CA PRO A 14 36.04 -78.85 -30.98
C PRO A 14 37.29 -78.08 -31.52
N HIS A 15 38.03 -77.49 -30.56
CA HIS A 15 39.50 -77.29 -30.48
C HIS A 15 40.29 -76.47 -31.53
N LYS A 16 40.88 -75.32 -31.13
CA LYS A 16 42.31 -75.14 -30.75
C LYS A 16 42.67 -73.63 -30.56
N PRO A 17 43.79 -73.30 -29.86
CA PRO A 17 43.94 -72.07 -29.08
C PRO A 17 44.96 -71.06 -29.64
N ASN A 18 45.06 -69.93 -28.92
CA ASN A 18 46.24 -69.09 -28.65
C ASN A 18 46.39 -67.73 -29.34
N GLU A 19 46.93 -66.81 -28.54
CA GLU A 19 47.72 -65.61 -28.92
C GLU A 19 46.97 -64.38 -29.42
N ALA A 20 46.18 -63.73 -28.56
CA ALA A 20 45.85 -62.30 -28.74
C ALA A 20 45.54 -61.54 -27.44
N GLN A 21 45.72 -62.13 -26.25
CA GLN A 21 45.19 -61.57 -25.00
C GLN A 21 46.24 -60.86 -24.13
N GLU A 22 47.43 -60.56 -24.66
CA GLU A 22 48.52 -59.96 -23.87
C GLU A 22 48.91 -58.54 -24.33
N THR A 23 48.41 -58.08 -25.48
CA THR A 23 48.75 -56.76 -26.04
C THR A 23 47.78 -55.62 -25.68
N ASP A 24 46.59 -55.93 -25.15
CA ASP A 24 45.59 -54.90 -24.80
C ASP A 24 45.72 -54.35 -23.37
N LEU A 25 46.39 -55.06 -22.46
CA LEU A 25 46.47 -54.63 -21.06
C LEU A 25 47.47 -53.47 -20.86
N HIS A 26 48.50 -53.39 -21.71
CA HIS A 26 49.60 -52.43 -21.54
C HIS A 26 49.35 -51.05 -22.18
N ARG A 27 48.25 -50.86 -22.93
CA ARG A 27 47.93 -49.57 -23.59
C ARG A 27 46.97 -48.67 -22.79
N SER A 28 46.48 -49.15 -21.65
CA SER A 28 45.46 -48.45 -20.87
C SER A 28 46.01 -47.47 -19.81
N GLU A 29 47.30 -47.55 -19.47
CA GLU A 29 47.88 -46.77 -18.36
C GLU A 29 48.53 -45.43 -18.73
N LEU A 30 48.65 -45.07 -20.01
CA LEU A 30 49.22 -43.78 -20.44
C LEU A 30 48.19 -42.82 -21.05
N ARG A 31 46.99 -42.72 -20.47
CA ARG A 31 46.05 -41.62 -20.77
C ARG A 31 46.11 -40.60 -19.65
N SER A 32 46.52 -39.36 -19.95
CA SER A 32 46.64 -38.29 -18.95
C SER A 32 45.31 -38.08 -18.19
N PRO A 33 45.34 -37.66 -16.92
CA PRO A 33 44.13 -37.43 -16.12
C PRO A 33 43.11 -36.51 -16.83
N GLU A 34 43.59 -35.56 -17.61
CA GLU A 34 42.78 -34.64 -18.42
C GLU A 34 41.94 -35.34 -19.49
N SER A 35 42.47 -36.40 -20.10
CA SER A 35 41.77 -37.14 -21.16
C SER A 35 40.57 -37.93 -20.61
N LYS A 36 40.71 -38.52 -19.42
CA LYS A 36 39.62 -39.21 -18.71
C LYS A 36 38.55 -38.21 -18.26
N LEU A 37 38.94 -37.05 -17.73
CA LEU A 37 38.01 -36.02 -17.26
C LEU A 37 37.20 -35.39 -18.40
N LYS A 38 37.82 -35.23 -19.57
CA LYS A 38 37.15 -34.77 -20.80
C LYS A 38 36.13 -35.78 -21.31
N GLU A 39 36.45 -37.08 -21.27
CA GLU A 39 35.55 -38.16 -21.69
C GLU A 39 34.32 -38.29 -20.77
N ILE A 40 34.53 -38.17 -19.45
CA ILE A 40 33.45 -38.10 -18.46
C ILE A 40 32.56 -36.88 -18.70
N THR A 41 33.16 -35.70 -18.93
CA THR A 41 32.43 -34.46 -19.18
C THR A 41 31.57 -34.54 -20.44
N VAL A 42 32.11 -35.09 -21.54
CA VAL A 42 31.35 -35.28 -22.80
C VAL A 42 30.21 -36.29 -22.62
N SER A 43 30.44 -37.38 -21.89
CA SER A 43 29.41 -38.38 -21.59
C SER A 43 28.28 -37.78 -20.74
N PHE A 44 28.62 -36.98 -19.74
CA PHE A 44 27.68 -36.26 -18.90
C PHE A 44 26.85 -35.25 -19.69
N VAL A 45 27.51 -34.33 -20.42
CA VAL A 45 26.85 -33.29 -21.23
C VAL A 45 25.83 -33.90 -22.21
N ARG A 46 26.15 -35.04 -22.82
CA ARG A 46 25.24 -35.73 -23.76
C ARG A 46 24.00 -36.32 -23.08
N ARG A 47 24.07 -36.64 -21.79
CA ARG A 47 22.93 -37.13 -20.99
C ARG A 47 22.14 -36.01 -20.32
N THR A 48 22.69 -34.79 -20.23
CA THR A 48 21.95 -33.64 -19.69
C THR A 48 20.77 -33.25 -20.58
N LYS A 49 19.71 -32.72 -19.96
CA LYS A 49 18.55 -32.17 -20.66
C LYS A 49 18.75 -30.71 -21.10
N ILE A 50 19.96 -30.15 -20.93
CA ILE A 50 20.27 -28.76 -21.29
C ILE A 50 20.39 -28.66 -22.81
N HIS A 51 19.43 -27.97 -23.42
CA HIS A 51 19.38 -27.79 -24.86
C HIS A 51 20.55 -26.91 -25.32
N GLY A 52 21.13 -27.20 -26.49
CA GLY A 52 22.31 -26.49 -27.00
C GLY A 52 23.65 -27.06 -26.51
N LEU A 53 23.74 -27.53 -25.26
CA LEU A 53 25.00 -27.99 -24.66
C LEU A 53 25.60 -29.21 -25.37
N LYS A 54 24.75 -30.14 -25.83
CA LYS A 54 25.16 -31.30 -26.64
C LYS A 54 25.86 -30.89 -27.95
N PHE A 55 25.48 -29.77 -28.55
CA PHE A 55 26.04 -29.31 -29.84
C PHE A 55 27.38 -28.59 -29.67
N ILE A 56 27.61 -27.97 -28.51
CA ILE A 56 28.85 -27.30 -28.14
C ILE A 56 29.97 -28.33 -27.91
N PHE A 57 29.69 -29.38 -27.15
CA PHE A 57 30.68 -30.39 -26.75
C PHE A 57 30.69 -31.63 -27.65
N CYS A 58 30.14 -31.56 -28.86
CA CYS A 58 30.08 -32.69 -29.78
C CYS A 58 31.42 -32.86 -30.53
N PRO A 59 32.19 -33.95 -30.30
CA PRO A 59 33.50 -34.13 -30.93
C PRO A 59 33.45 -34.33 -32.45
N THR A 60 32.27 -34.62 -33.01
CA THR A 60 32.07 -34.85 -34.45
C THR A 60 31.76 -33.59 -35.24
N LYS A 61 31.63 -32.42 -34.60
CA LYS A 61 31.28 -31.14 -35.24
C LYS A 61 32.52 -30.29 -35.50
N SER A 62 32.48 -29.48 -36.56
CA SER A 62 33.57 -28.57 -36.90
C SER A 62 33.67 -27.42 -35.89
N ARG A 63 34.89 -26.89 -35.70
CA ARG A 63 35.16 -25.76 -34.79
C ARG A 63 34.24 -24.54 -35.02
N PRO A 64 33.99 -24.05 -36.25
CA PRO A 64 33.09 -22.91 -36.44
C PRO A 64 31.64 -23.21 -36.04
N GLN A 65 31.16 -24.45 -36.27
CA GLN A 65 29.82 -24.85 -35.84
C GLN A 65 29.70 -24.85 -34.32
N GLN A 66 30.72 -25.35 -33.60
CA GLN A 66 30.75 -25.31 -32.14
C GLN A 66 30.78 -23.87 -31.59
N ILE A 67 31.49 -22.95 -32.25
CA ILE A 67 31.52 -21.53 -31.89
C ILE A 67 30.13 -20.90 -32.06
N ILE A 68 29.45 -21.15 -33.19
CA ILE A 68 28.09 -20.66 -33.44
C ILE A 68 27.12 -21.19 -32.37
N TRP A 69 27.19 -22.48 -32.05
CA TRP A 69 26.35 -23.07 -30.99
C TRP A 69 26.66 -22.51 -29.60
N SER A 70 27.94 -22.20 -29.33
CA SER A 70 28.35 -21.58 -28.07
C SER A 70 27.83 -20.15 -27.96
N LEU A 71 27.95 -19.34 -29.02
CA LEU A 71 27.41 -17.98 -29.07
C LEU A 71 25.88 -17.97 -28.90
N ALA A 72 25.18 -18.84 -29.61
CA ALA A 72 23.73 -18.97 -29.50
C ALA A 72 23.31 -19.38 -28.07
N PHE A 73 24.04 -20.31 -27.46
CA PHE A 73 23.77 -20.74 -26.09
C PHE A 73 24.03 -19.62 -25.06
N CYS A 74 25.15 -18.90 -25.19
CA CYS A 74 25.45 -17.73 -24.36
C CYS A 74 24.39 -16.63 -24.51
N LEU A 75 23.94 -16.36 -25.74
CA LEU A 75 22.87 -15.41 -26.01
C LEU A 75 21.57 -15.81 -25.30
N CYS A 76 21.19 -17.10 -25.38
CA CYS A 76 20.02 -17.62 -24.68
C CYS A 76 20.11 -17.47 -23.16
N ILE A 77 21.29 -17.74 -22.57
CA ILE A 77 21.51 -17.56 -21.12
C ILE A 77 21.43 -16.08 -20.73
N SER A 78 22.09 -15.20 -21.48
CA SER A 78 22.06 -13.76 -21.19
C SER A 78 20.63 -13.21 -21.22
N LEU A 79 19.85 -13.57 -22.25
CA LEU A 79 18.44 -13.22 -22.31
C LEU A 79 17.70 -13.76 -21.09
N LEU A 80 17.84 -15.05 -20.78
CA LEU A 80 17.18 -15.65 -19.62
C LEU A 80 17.49 -14.88 -18.32
N CYS A 81 18.76 -14.56 -18.06
CA CYS A 81 19.18 -13.80 -16.88
C CYS A 81 18.57 -12.40 -16.86
N THR A 82 18.63 -11.65 -17.97
CA THR A 82 18.06 -10.29 -18.05
C THR A 82 16.55 -10.28 -17.82
N TRP A 83 15.80 -11.18 -18.48
CA TRP A 83 14.35 -11.26 -18.31
C TRP A 83 13.96 -11.71 -16.90
N SER A 84 14.68 -12.68 -16.34
CA SER A 84 14.45 -13.15 -14.96
C SER A 84 14.74 -12.04 -13.96
N TRP A 85 15.85 -11.32 -14.13
CA TRP A 85 16.21 -10.19 -13.28
C TRP A 85 15.16 -9.09 -13.30
N ASN A 86 14.67 -8.71 -14.49
CA ASN A 86 13.60 -7.72 -14.62
C ASN A 86 12.32 -8.15 -13.88
N ARG A 87 11.96 -9.44 -13.94
CA ARG A 87 10.79 -9.97 -13.21
C ARG A 87 11.02 -10.01 -11.70
N ILE A 88 12.23 -10.34 -11.25
CA ILE A 88 12.60 -10.27 -9.82
C ILE A 88 12.51 -8.83 -9.32
N LEU A 89 13.06 -7.86 -10.06
CA LEU A 89 12.95 -6.44 -9.70
C LEU A 89 11.49 -5.97 -9.66
N TYR A 90 10.67 -6.38 -10.63
CA TYR A 90 9.24 -6.10 -10.61
C TYR A 90 8.57 -6.71 -9.37
N LEU A 91 8.85 -7.97 -9.03
CA LEU A 91 8.29 -8.60 -7.83
C LEU A 91 8.75 -7.92 -6.53
N SER A 92 10.02 -7.50 -6.47
CA SER A 92 10.60 -6.75 -5.36
C SER A 92 10.03 -5.32 -5.21
N SER A 93 9.37 -4.80 -6.24
CA SER A 93 8.60 -3.54 -6.15
C SER A 93 7.21 -3.70 -5.53
N TYR A 94 6.83 -4.91 -5.12
CA TYR A 94 5.54 -5.23 -4.49
C TYR A 94 4.34 -4.66 -5.27
N PRO A 95 4.16 -5.06 -6.54
CA PRO A 95 3.10 -4.52 -7.38
C PRO A 95 1.74 -4.99 -6.87
N ALA A 96 0.80 -4.06 -6.68
CA ALA A 96 -0.56 -4.34 -6.26
C ALA A 96 -1.57 -3.93 -7.35
N ILE A 97 -2.63 -4.72 -7.50
CA ILE A 97 -3.74 -4.42 -8.42
C ILE A 97 -5.03 -4.33 -7.61
N THR A 98 -5.68 -3.16 -7.67
CA THR A 98 -6.98 -2.95 -7.04
C THR A 98 -8.10 -3.39 -7.98
N LYS A 99 -8.97 -4.29 -7.54
CA LYS A 99 -10.20 -4.69 -8.24
C LYS A 99 -11.41 -4.06 -7.54
N ILE A 100 -12.21 -3.30 -8.27
CA ILE A 100 -13.38 -2.59 -7.74
C ILE A 100 -14.63 -3.21 -8.36
N TYR A 101 -15.60 -3.57 -7.52
CA TYR A 101 -16.91 -4.07 -7.94
C TYR A 101 -17.98 -3.52 -6.99
N MET A 102 -19.20 -3.39 -7.49
CA MET A 102 -20.35 -2.91 -6.71
C MET A 102 -21.19 -4.10 -6.26
N VAL A 103 -21.54 -4.13 -4.98
CA VAL A 103 -22.44 -5.14 -4.39
C VAL A 103 -23.63 -4.43 -3.77
N TRP A 104 -24.83 -4.94 -4.03
CA TRP A 104 -26.05 -4.47 -3.42
C TRP A 104 -26.25 -5.14 -2.06
N ALA A 105 -26.32 -4.35 -0.98
CA ALA A 105 -26.59 -4.84 0.37
C ALA A 105 -28.01 -4.43 0.80
N HIS A 106 -28.80 -5.38 1.30
CA HIS A 106 -30.15 -5.10 1.79
C HIS A 106 -30.17 -4.28 3.08
N ASN A 107 -29.18 -4.48 3.96
CA ASN A 107 -29.01 -3.74 5.20
C ASN A 107 -27.63 -3.10 5.22
N MET A 108 -27.59 -1.78 5.42
CA MET A 108 -26.36 -1.01 5.57
C MET A 108 -26.43 -0.16 6.83
N SER A 109 -25.29 -0.04 7.52
CA SER A 109 -25.16 0.87 8.66
C SER A 109 -25.27 2.30 8.17
N PHE A 110 -26.19 3.07 8.74
CA PHE A 110 -26.28 4.49 8.45
C PHE A 110 -25.04 5.20 8.99
N PRO A 111 -24.37 6.05 8.19
CA PRO A 111 -23.14 6.71 8.62
C PRO A 111 -23.42 7.76 9.70
N ALA A 112 -22.38 8.13 10.43
CA ALA A 112 -22.44 9.30 11.30
C ALA A 112 -22.59 10.57 10.44
N VAL A 113 -23.62 11.38 10.72
CA VAL A 113 -23.83 12.68 10.07
C VAL A 113 -23.39 13.77 11.04
N THR A 114 -22.28 14.42 10.71
CA THR A 114 -21.76 15.56 11.46
C THR A 114 -22.05 16.84 10.70
N PHE A 115 -22.71 17.80 11.34
CA PHE A 115 -22.94 19.14 10.78
C PHE A 115 -22.63 20.19 11.84
N CYS A 116 -22.19 21.35 11.38
CA CYS A 116 -21.82 22.46 12.23
C CYS A 116 -22.38 23.75 11.67
N ASN A 117 -22.78 24.69 12.54
CA ASN A 117 -23.10 26.02 12.08
C ASN A 117 -21.81 26.72 11.65
N LYS A 118 -21.82 27.38 10.48
CA LYS A 118 -20.67 28.17 10.01
C LYS A 118 -20.39 29.34 10.95
N ASN A 119 -21.41 29.85 11.64
CA ASN A 119 -21.24 30.81 12.70
C ASN A 119 -20.81 30.10 14.00
N VAL A 120 -19.61 30.42 14.47
CA VAL A 120 -19.00 29.80 15.65
C VAL A 120 -19.71 30.26 16.94
N PHE A 121 -20.13 31.52 17.00
CA PHE A 121 -20.66 32.14 18.22
C PHE A 121 -22.00 32.85 18.01
N ARG A 122 -22.90 32.67 18.96
CA ARG A 122 -24.13 33.46 19.05
C ARG A 122 -23.82 34.80 19.70
N VAL A 123 -24.00 35.87 18.92
CA VAL A 123 -23.80 37.24 19.41
C VAL A 123 -24.67 37.56 20.62
N SER A 124 -25.88 37.00 20.68
CA SER A 124 -26.83 37.22 21.77
C SER A 124 -26.40 36.66 23.13
N THR A 125 -25.46 35.71 23.16
CA THR A 125 -24.97 35.08 24.41
C THR A 125 -23.60 35.60 24.82
N LEU A 126 -23.01 36.51 24.06
CA LEU A 126 -21.72 37.12 24.39
C LEU A 126 -21.82 37.97 25.65
N THR A 127 -20.82 37.86 26.52
CA THR A 127 -20.69 38.70 27.71
C THR A 127 -19.56 39.71 27.54
N LYS A 128 -19.54 40.73 28.42
CA LYS A 128 -18.45 41.72 28.47
C LYS A 128 -17.12 41.04 28.80
N GLU A 129 -17.13 40.02 29.66
CA GLU A 129 -15.95 39.23 30.03
C GLU A 129 -15.40 38.42 28.86
N ASP A 130 -16.28 37.76 28.08
CA ASP A 130 -15.89 37.02 26.88
C ASP A 130 -15.19 37.94 25.86
N LEU A 131 -15.75 39.15 25.64
CA LEU A 131 -15.19 40.13 24.73
C LEU A 131 -13.88 40.73 25.24
N TYR A 132 -13.78 40.99 26.54
CA TYR A 132 -12.56 41.52 27.14
C TYR A 132 -11.39 40.53 26.98
N HIS A 133 -11.60 39.25 27.31
CA HIS A 133 -10.53 38.26 27.29
C HIS A 133 -10.29 37.60 25.92
N SER A 134 -11.34 37.43 25.11
CA SER A 134 -11.28 36.67 23.85
C SER A 134 -11.67 37.48 22.62
N GLY A 135 -12.07 38.75 22.76
CA GLY A 135 -12.53 39.58 21.63
C GLY A 135 -11.47 39.80 20.54
N TYR A 136 -10.19 39.84 20.91
CA TYR A 136 -9.09 39.85 19.94
C TYR A 136 -9.01 38.54 19.14
N TRP A 137 -9.12 37.39 19.81
CA TRP A 137 -9.10 36.08 19.18
C TRP A 137 -10.34 35.84 18.29
N MET A 138 -11.48 36.42 18.64
CA MET A 138 -12.71 36.39 17.85
C MET A 138 -12.72 37.34 16.64
N ASP A 139 -11.63 38.07 16.39
CA ASP A 139 -11.53 39.09 15.33
C ASP A 139 -12.59 40.20 15.44
N LEU A 140 -12.99 40.55 16.68
CA LEU A 140 -13.93 41.63 16.98
C LEU A 140 -13.22 42.89 17.48
N LEU A 141 -12.09 42.71 18.19
CA LEU A 141 -11.31 43.76 18.84
C LEU A 141 -9.84 43.70 18.40
N TYR A 142 -9.16 44.84 18.48
CA TYR A 142 -7.70 44.89 18.46
C TYR A 142 -7.12 44.51 19.84
N SER A 143 -5.81 44.28 19.93
CA SER A 143 -5.12 43.96 21.19
C SER A 143 -5.23 45.06 22.27
N ASN A 144 -5.53 46.29 21.88
CA ASN A 144 -5.79 47.42 22.77
C ASN A 144 -7.28 47.54 23.19
N HIS A 145 -8.09 46.51 22.95
CA HIS A 145 -9.53 46.46 23.24
C HIS A 145 -10.39 47.48 22.45
N THR A 146 -9.86 48.04 21.36
CA THR A 146 -10.66 48.88 20.45
C THR A 146 -11.40 48.03 19.42
N VAL A 147 -12.61 48.46 19.04
CA VAL A 147 -13.48 47.71 18.13
C VAL A 147 -12.98 47.80 16.69
N ILE A 148 -12.93 46.66 15.99
CA ILE A 148 -12.61 46.60 14.57
C ILE A 148 -13.81 47.14 13.77
N LYS A 149 -13.64 48.20 12.97
CA LYS A 149 -14.76 48.81 12.21
C LYS A 149 -15.50 47.82 11.29
N ARG A 150 -14.78 46.84 10.73
CA ARG A 150 -15.35 45.78 9.89
C ARG A 150 -16.33 44.89 10.67
N SER A 151 -16.02 44.52 11.91
CA SER A 151 -16.90 43.64 12.70
C SER A 151 -18.26 44.32 12.92
N MET A 152 -18.27 45.62 13.21
CA MET A 152 -19.49 46.42 13.38
C MET A 152 -20.35 46.57 12.11
N SER A 153 -19.75 46.49 10.92
CA SER A 153 -20.48 46.60 9.65
C SER A 153 -21.32 45.36 9.32
N ILE A 154 -21.02 44.21 9.94
CA ILE A 154 -21.69 42.92 9.70
C ILE A 154 -22.93 42.77 10.59
N LEU A 155 -23.01 43.53 11.69
CA LEU A 155 -24.14 43.46 12.62
C LEU A 155 -25.38 44.16 12.08
N LYS A 156 -26.52 43.48 12.24
CA LYS A 156 -27.85 44.09 12.07
C LYS A 156 -28.01 45.27 13.01
N ASP A 157 -28.62 46.35 12.53
CA ASP A 157 -28.83 47.59 13.30
C ASP A 157 -29.54 47.35 14.62
N SER A 158 -30.47 46.38 14.67
CA SER A 158 -31.20 46.00 15.87
C SER A 158 -30.31 45.48 17.01
N HIS A 159 -29.18 44.85 16.69
CA HIS A 159 -28.27 44.24 17.69
C HIS A 159 -27.07 45.13 18.03
N LYS A 160 -26.84 46.21 17.27
CA LYS A 160 -25.76 47.17 17.52
C LYS A 160 -25.78 47.76 18.94
N PRO A 161 -26.90 48.27 19.49
CA PRO A 161 -26.86 48.93 20.80
C PRO A 161 -26.47 47.97 21.93
N ALA A 162 -27.00 46.75 21.91
CA ALA A 162 -26.66 45.72 22.90
C ALA A 162 -25.17 45.37 22.85
N LEU A 163 -24.63 45.12 21.64
CA LEU A 163 -23.21 44.82 21.51
C LEU A 163 -22.31 46.01 21.89
N LEU A 164 -22.67 47.23 21.49
CA LEU A 164 -21.92 48.44 21.84
C LEU A 164 -21.80 48.62 23.36
N SER A 165 -22.85 48.29 24.12
CA SER A 165 -22.81 48.33 25.59
C SER A 165 -21.83 47.31 26.20
N LEU A 166 -21.64 46.16 25.55
CA LEU A 166 -20.68 45.15 25.97
C LEU A 166 -19.24 45.52 25.60
N LEU A 167 -19.04 46.30 24.54
CA LEU A 167 -17.74 46.77 24.05
C LEU A 167 -17.22 48.02 24.81
N ASP A 168 -18.01 48.59 25.72
CA ASP A 168 -17.56 49.69 26.59
C ASP A 168 -16.81 49.16 27.81
N PHE A 169 -15.49 49.31 27.80
CA PHE A 169 -14.59 48.85 28.86
C PHE A 169 -14.10 49.98 29.80
N GLN A 170 -14.58 51.23 29.67
CA GLN A 170 -14.03 52.37 30.42
C GLN A 170 -14.05 52.17 31.96
N ASN A 171 -15.10 51.51 32.46
CA ASN A 171 -15.28 51.20 33.89
C ASN A 171 -15.27 49.69 34.16
N TYR A 172 -14.58 48.90 33.35
CA TYR A 172 -14.47 47.46 33.53
C TYR A 172 -13.16 47.08 34.23
N THR A 173 -13.26 46.36 35.35
CA THR A 173 -12.10 45.83 36.07
C THR A 173 -12.14 44.30 36.00
N PRO A 174 -11.24 43.66 35.23
CA PRO A 174 -11.23 42.20 35.12
C PRO A 174 -10.78 41.55 36.45
N PRO A 175 -11.28 40.36 36.78
CA PRO A 175 -10.77 39.59 37.91
C PRO A 175 -9.29 39.24 37.71
N SER A 176 -8.48 39.34 38.77
CA SER A 176 -7.03 39.12 38.70
C SER A 176 -6.63 37.67 38.40
N ASP A 177 -7.51 36.70 38.66
CA ASP A 177 -7.28 35.26 38.44
C ASP A 177 -8.26 34.68 37.40
N TYR A 178 -8.71 35.50 36.44
CA TYR A 178 -9.59 35.00 35.39
C TYR A 178 -8.81 34.13 34.40
N ARG A 179 -9.27 32.88 34.23
CA ARG A 179 -8.71 31.93 33.26
C ARG A 179 -9.79 31.53 32.28
N VAL A 180 -9.53 31.78 30.99
CA VAL A 180 -10.45 31.42 29.91
C VAL A 180 -10.52 29.90 29.79
N ASN A 181 -11.68 29.32 30.13
CA ASN A 181 -11.98 27.94 29.81
C ASN A 181 -12.62 27.90 28.42
N THR A 182 -11.81 27.59 27.41
CA THR A 182 -12.27 27.60 26.01
C THR A 182 -13.36 26.56 25.75
N THR A 183 -13.36 25.41 26.43
CA THR A 183 -14.41 24.39 26.28
C THR A 183 -15.75 24.87 26.82
N GLU A 184 -15.74 25.51 27.99
CA GLU A 184 -16.95 26.13 28.57
C GLU A 184 -17.45 27.25 27.65
N MET A 185 -16.56 28.15 27.24
CA MET A 185 -16.88 29.27 26.38
C MET A 185 -17.49 28.80 25.06
N MET A 186 -16.89 27.82 24.39
CA MET A 186 -17.43 27.22 23.16
C MET A 186 -18.75 26.49 23.39
N GLY A 187 -18.89 25.83 24.55
CA GLY A 187 -20.11 25.13 24.94
C GLY A 187 -21.31 26.06 25.13
N ARG A 188 -21.08 27.24 25.73
CA ARG A 188 -22.10 28.26 26.04
C ARG A 188 -22.38 29.19 24.86
N LEU A 189 -21.33 29.71 24.22
CA LEU A 189 -21.46 30.68 23.12
C LEU A 189 -21.81 30.01 21.78
N GLY A 190 -21.53 28.72 21.63
CA GLY A 190 -21.89 27.96 20.44
C GLY A 190 -23.41 27.88 20.24
N HIS A 191 -23.83 27.51 19.03
CA HIS A 191 -25.24 27.28 18.73
C HIS A 191 -25.75 26.01 19.41
N GLN A 192 -26.92 26.09 20.07
CA GLN A 192 -27.58 24.91 20.63
C GLN A 192 -28.38 24.21 19.54
N LEU A 193 -28.27 22.88 19.48
CA LEU A 193 -29.01 22.12 18.48
C LEU A 193 -30.52 22.19 18.71
N GLU A 194 -30.97 22.28 19.97
CA GLU A 194 -32.38 22.46 20.33
C GLU A 194 -33.02 23.71 19.70
N ASP A 195 -32.24 24.76 19.46
CA ASP A 195 -32.71 26.00 18.83
C ASP A 195 -32.65 25.95 17.28
N MET A 196 -31.84 25.04 16.72
CA MET A 196 -31.62 24.94 15.27
C MET A 196 -32.42 23.81 14.61
N LEU A 197 -32.67 22.72 15.35
CA LEU A 197 -33.31 21.52 14.85
C LEU A 197 -34.83 21.68 14.86
N LEU A 198 -35.38 22.16 13.74
CA LEU A 198 -36.83 22.36 13.60
C LEU A 198 -37.59 21.04 13.48
N GLU A 199 -37.06 20.10 12.70
CA GLU A 199 -37.64 18.77 12.50
C GLU A 199 -36.53 17.76 12.21
N CYS A 200 -36.68 16.54 12.72
CA CYS A 200 -35.77 15.45 12.47
C CYS A 200 -36.57 14.15 12.30
N ARG A 201 -36.34 13.44 11.20
CA ARG A 201 -36.90 12.11 10.97
C ARG A 201 -35.84 11.17 10.42
N PHE A 202 -35.77 9.97 10.98
CA PHE A 202 -34.92 8.90 10.47
C PHE A 202 -35.78 7.68 10.21
N ARG A 203 -35.85 7.25 8.94
CA ARG A 203 -36.67 6.11 8.48
C ARG A 203 -38.16 6.19 8.88
N GLY A 204 -38.68 7.41 9.03
CA GLY A 204 -40.07 7.67 9.42
C GLY A 204 -40.25 7.95 10.92
N ASP A 205 -39.28 7.57 11.76
CA ASP A 205 -39.31 7.83 13.19
C ASP A 205 -38.81 9.24 13.51
N GLY A 206 -39.49 9.93 14.43
CA GLY A 206 -39.09 11.25 14.90
C GLY A 206 -37.81 11.18 15.74
N CYS A 207 -36.89 12.11 15.50
CA CYS A 207 -35.69 12.31 16.31
C CYS A 207 -35.67 13.71 16.94
N THR A 208 -34.85 13.88 17.97
CA THR A 208 -34.69 15.15 18.70
C THR A 208 -33.22 15.49 18.87
N HIS A 209 -32.92 16.68 19.40
CA HIS A 209 -31.55 17.10 19.70
C HIS A 209 -30.82 16.12 20.64
N LYS A 210 -31.53 15.34 21.47
CA LYS A 210 -30.97 14.32 22.37
C LYS A 210 -30.38 13.11 21.63
N ASN A 211 -30.76 12.90 20.37
CA ASN A 211 -30.20 11.83 19.53
C ASN A 211 -28.87 12.22 18.88
N PHE A 212 -28.37 13.43 19.14
CA PHE A 212 -27.11 13.93 18.63
C PHE A 212 -26.11 14.09 19.76
N SER A 213 -24.84 13.82 19.46
CA SER A 213 -23.72 14.02 20.38
C SER A 213 -22.94 15.26 19.98
N THR A 214 -22.66 16.13 20.95
CA THR A 214 -21.81 17.31 20.73
C THR A 214 -20.34 16.91 20.58
N ILE A 215 -19.66 17.47 19.58
CA ILE A 215 -18.22 17.39 19.36
C ILE A 215 -17.63 18.78 19.11
N TYR A 216 -16.38 18.99 19.53
CA TYR A 216 -15.70 20.27 19.29
C TYR A 216 -14.73 20.13 18.11
N THR A 217 -14.92 20.99 17.11
CA THR A 217 -14.09 21.02 15.90
C THR A 217 -13.45 22.41 15.73
N ARG A 218 -12.70 22.59 14.63
CA ARG A 218 -12.20 23.92 14.26
C ARG A 218 -13.30 24.94 13.96
N TYR A 219 -14.53 24.50 13.72
CA TYR A 219 -15.71 25.36 13.55
C TYR A 219 -16.44 25.64 14.88
N GLY A 220 -15.92 25.17 16.01
CA GLY A 220 -16.54 25.33 17.31
C GLY A 220 -17.42 24.14 17.69
N LYS A 221 -18.59 24.43 18.26
CA LYS A 221 -19.54 23.44 18.75
C LYS A 221 -20.34 22.84 17.60
N CYS A 222 -20.04 21.58 17.33
CA CYS A 222 -20.83 20.67 16.52
C CYS A 222 -21.20 19.48 17.43
#